data_AF-A0AAW1DPV4-F1
#
_entry.id   AF-A0AAW1DPV4-F1
#
_cell.length_a   1.000
_cell.length_b   1.000
_cell.length_c   1.000
_cell.angle_alpha   90.00
_cell.angle_beta   90.00
_cell.angle_gamma   90.00
#
_symmetry.space_group_name_H-M   'P 1'
#
loop_
_entity.id
_entity.type
_entity.pdbx_description
1 polymer ?
#
loop_
_entity_poly.entity_id
_entity_poly.type
_entity_poly.pdbx_seq_one_letter_code
_entity_poly.pdbx_strand_id
1 'polypeptide(L)'
;MKNCKNGQEVTDAELEEFLKPMIPKTKDEKCLMACVMKNFGLIDNGHYDSKIAFAVLKDLLKNEPEKIQLVKSVIDHCGDDIPKKMDDECELAAAIMGCHEKYEREVITLFC
;
A
#
# COMPACT_ATOMS: atom_id res chain seq x y z
N MET A 1 14.67 1.93 0.21
CA MET A 1 13.99 3.18 -0.22
C MET A 1 14.81 4.10 -1.12
N LYS A 2 16.16 4.05 -1.14
CA LYS A 2 17.00 4.97 -1.94
C LYS A 2 16.72 4.97 -3.46
N ASN A 3 16.06 3.96 -4.04
CA ASN A 3 15.99 3.80 -5.50
C ASN A 3 14.76 4.42 -6.20
N CYS A 4 13.75 4.90 -5.47
CA CYS A 4 12.50 5.39 -6.11
C CYS A 4 12.48 6.87 -6.45
N LYS A 5 13.33 7.68 -5.80
CA LYS A 5 13.57 9.09 -6.11
C LYS A 5 15.02 9.31 -6.56
N ASN A 6 15.52 8.52 -7.52
CA ASN A 6 16.88 8.68 -8.08
C ASN A 6 18.03 8.70 -7.05
N GLY A 7 17.99 7.89 -6.00
CA GLY A 7 19.05 7.87 -4.98
C GLY A 7 18.81 8.81 -3.81
N GLN A 8 17.80 9.68 -3.85
CA GLN A 8 17.53 10.64 -2.79
C GLN A 8 17.04 9.93 -1.53
N GLU A 9 17.65 10.25 -0.39
CA GLU A 9 17.15 9.81 0.92
C GLU A 9 15.77 10.45 1.12
N VAL A 10 14.76 9.58 1.29
CA VAL A 10 13.42 9.99 1.70
C VAL A 10 13.47 10.12 3.22
N THR A 11 13.11 11.29 3.73
CA THR A 11 13.04 11.52 5.18
C THR A 11 11.84 10.78 5.78
N ASP A 12 11.90 10.45 7.07
CA ASP A 12 10.77 9.81 7.78
C ASP A 12 9.49 10.65 7.69
N ALA A 13 9.61 11.99 7.64
CA ALA A 13 8.47 12.90 7.46
C ALA A 13 7.84 12.80 6.06
N GLU A 14 8.66 12.69 5.01
CA GLU A 14 8.15 12.43 3.65
C GLU A 14 7.54 11.03 3.53
N LEU A 15 8.06 10.06 4.29
CA LEU A 15 7.46 8.73 4.41
C LEU A 15 6.09 8.82 5.07
N GLU A 16 5.97 9.49 6.21
CA GLU A 16 4.71 9.68 6.92
C GLU A 16 3.67 10.40 6.07
N GLU A 17 4.08 11.43 5.32
CA GLU A 17 3.18 12.13 4.40
C GLU A 17 2.75 11.26 3.21
N PHE A 18 3.64 10.39 2.74
CA PHE A 18 3.34 9.40 1.71
C PHE A 18 2.43 8.26 2.21
N LEU A 19 2.52 7.92 3.50
CA LEU A 19 1.68 6.91 4.17
C LEU A 19 0.28 7.44 4.51
N LYS A 20 0.06 8.76 4.45
CA LYS A 20 -1.30 9.30 4.49
C LYS A 20 -2.08 8.76 3.28
N PRO A 21 -3.39 8.51 3.41
CA PRO A 21 -4.20 8.01 2.32
C PRO A 21 -4.21 9.02 1.17
N MET A 22 -3.29 8.80 0.23
CA MET A 22 -3.15 9.56 -1.00
C MET A 22 -3.33 8.54 -2.11
N ILE A 23 -4.53 8.48 -2.69
CA ILE A 23 -4.70 7.70 -3.92
C ILE A 23 -3.84 8.39 -4.98
N PRO A 24 -2.85 7.70 -5.58
CA PRO A 24 -2.09 8.27 -6.67
C PRO A 24 -3.02 8.55 -7.86
N LYS A 25 -3.10 9.81 -8.29
CA LYS A 25 -3.98 10.26 -9.37
C LYS A 25 -3.24 10.36 -10.70
N THR A 26 -1.99 10.78 -10.65
CA THR A 26 -1.15 10.91 -11.85
C THR A 26 -0.35 9.64 -12.10
N LYS A 27 0.05 9.42 -13.36
CA LYS A 27 0.88 8.27 -13.73
C LYS A 27 2.18 8.21 -12.94
N ASP A 28 2.80 9.36 -12.71
CA ASP A 28 4.07 9.45 -11.99
C ASP A 28 3.92 9.06 -10.52
N GLU A 29 2.84 9.51 -9.86
CA GLU A 29 2.50 9.10 -8.49
C GLU A 29 2.24 7.60 -8.39
N LYS A 30 1.51 7.02 -9.36
CA LYS A 30 1.24 5.58 -9.43
C LYS A 30 2.52 4.77 -9.55
N CYS A 31 3.41 5.18 -10.44
CA CYS A 31 4.69 4.50 -10.64
C CYS A 31 5.66 4.68 -9.45
N LEU A 32 5.63 5.85 -8.79
CA LEU A 32 6.37 6.05 -7.55
C LEU A 32 5.89 5.10 -6.47
N MET A 33 4.56 4.94 -6.31
CA MET A 33 3.96 3.99 -5.38
C MET A 33 4.34 2.55 -5.69
N ALA A 34 4.27 2.14 -6.96
CA ALA A 34 4.74 0.83 -7.39
C ALA A 34 6.20 0.59 -7.02
N CYS A 35 7.08 1.57 -7.24
CA CYS A 35 8.48 1.44 -6.86
C CYS A 35 8.66 1.24 -5.34
N VAL A 36 7.92 1.98 -4.52
CA VAL A 36 7.98 1.84 -3.05
C VAL A 36 7.49 0.45 -2.65
N MET A 37 6.33 0.02 -3.16
CA MET A 37 5.77 -1.31 -2.89
C MET A 37 6.72 -2.43 -3.30
N LYS A 38 7.40 -2.31 -4.45
CA LYS A 38 8.44 -3.26 -4.89
C LYS A 38 9.64 -3.32 -3.96
N ASN A 39 10.12 -2.17 -3.47
CA ASN A 39 11.24 -2.13 -2.52
C ASN A 39 10.92 -2.81 -1.19
N PHE A 40 9.64 -2.83 -0.79
CA PHE A 40 9.16 -3.57 0.38
C PHE A 40 8.75 -5.01 0.05
N GLY A 41 8.83 -5.43 -1.21
CA GLY A 41 8.45 -6.77 -1.66
C GLY A 41 6.95 -7.00 -1.76
N LEU A 42 6.13 -5.96 -1.68
CA LEU A 42 4.67 -6.07 -1.82
C LEU A 42 4.26 -6.36 -3.26
N ILE A 43 5.01 -5.83 -4.22
CA ILE A 43 4.84 -6.11 -5.64
C ILE A 43 6.10 -6.82 -6.13
N ASP A 44 5.91 -7.96 -6.79
CA ASP A 44 6.97 -8.66 -7.51
C ASP A 44 6.47 -9.18 -8.85
N ASN A 45 7.11 -8.74 -9.94
CA ASN A 45 6.75 -9.12 -11.32
C ASN A 45 5.24 -9.07 -11.59
N GLY A 46 4.60 -7.97 -11.23
CA GLY A 46 3.15 -7.77 -11.41
C GLY A 46 2.25 -8.56 -10.46
N HIS A 47 2.78 -9.18 -9.40
CA HIS A 47 2.00 -9.88 -8.38
C HIS A 47 1.99 -9.09 -7.09
N TYR A 48 0.81 -8.94 -6.48
CA TYR A 48 0.66 -8.37 -5.15
C TYR A 48 0.70 -9.47 -4.08
N ASP A 49 1.55 -9.31 -3.07
CA ASP A 49 1.61 -10.19 -1.90
C ASP A 49 0.99 -9.50 -0.67
N SER A 50 -0.27 -9.85 -0.40
CA SER A 50 -1.02 -9.33 0.75
C SER A 50 -0.42 -9.74 2.10
N LYS A 51 0.30 -10.87 2.18
CA LYS A 51 0.94 -11.32 3.42
C LYS A 51 2.15 -10.45 3.75
N ILE A 52 2.97 -10.16 2.74
CA ILE A 52 4.10 -9.22 2.90
C ILE A 52 3.56 -7.83 3.24
N ALA A 53 2.49 -7.38 2.58
CA ALA A 53 1.85 -6.10 2.89
C ALA A 53 1.41 -6.02 4.35
N PHE A 54 0.74 -7.05 4.87
CA PHE A 54 0.34 -7.08 6.27
C PHE A 54 1.53 -7.12 7.23
N ALA A 55 2.58 -7.87 6.92
CA ALA A 55 3.78 -7.91 7.75
C ALA A 55 4.46 -6.54 7.86
N VAL A 56 4.60 -5.83 6.73
CA VAL A 56 5.19 -4.48 6.69
C VAL A 56 4.33 -3.49 7.47
N LEU A 57 3.01 -3.46 7.23
CA LEU A 57 2.13 -2.53 7.93
C LEU A 57 2.01 -2.84 9.42
N LYS A 58 2.05 -4.11 9.82
CA LYS A 58 2.09 -4.51 11.23
C LYS A 58 3.34 -3.99 11.95
N ASP A 59 4.50 -4.01 11.28
CA ASP A 59 5.73 -3.45 11.88
C ASP A 59 5.67 -1.92 11.98
N LEU A 60 5.14 -1.25 10.96
CA LEU A 60 4.94 0.21 10.97
C LEU A 60 3.95 0.64 12.05
N LEU A 61 2.85 -0.10 12.24
CA LEU A 61 1.78 0.17 13.20
C LEU A 61 1.99 -0.51 14.55
N LYS A 62 3.21 -0.95 14.89
CA LYS A 62 3.48 -1.66 16.15
C LYS A 62 3.11 -0.87 17.42
N ASN A 63 3.00 0.45 17.31
CA ASN A 63 2.60 1.35 18.39
C ASN A 63 1.10 1.68 18.41
N GLU A 64 0.32 1.16 17.45
CA GLU A 64 -1.12 1.42 17.24
C GLU A 64 -1.89 0.09 17.10
N PRO A 65 -1.87 -0.77 18.13
CA PRO A 65 -2.39 -2.14 18.05
C PRO A 65 -3.88 -2.22 17.69
N GLU A 66 -4.67 -1.20 18.03
CA GLU A 66 -6.07 -1.06 17.66
C GLU A 66 -6.28 -0.97 16.14
N LYS A 67 -5.31 -0.43 15.39
CA LYS A 67 -5.37 -0.32 13.93
C LYS A 67 -4.95 -1.60 13.22
N ILE A 68 -4.24 -2.50 13.88
CA ILE A 68 -3.74 -3.74 13.26
C ILE A 68 -4.89 -4.63 12.79
N GLN A 69 -5.99 -4.71 13.56
CA GLN A 69 -7.15 -5.52 13.17
C GLN A 69 -7.87 -4.94 11.94
N LEU A 70 -8.04 -3.61 11.92
CA LEU A 70 -8.59 -2.88 10.77
C LEU A 70 -7.76 -3.15 9.51
N VAL A 71 -6.45 -2.94 9.60
CA VAL A 71 -5.52 -3.14 8.48
C VAL A 71 -5.51 -4.59 7.99
N LYS A 72 -5.57 -5.57 8.91
CA LYS A 72 -5.68 -6.98 8.52
C LYS A 72 -6.94 -7.23 7.67
N SER A 73 -8.09 -6.72 8.10
CA SER A 73 -9.35 -6.90 7.39
C SER A 73 -9.30 -6.29 5.99
N VAL A 74 -8.75 -5.07 5.87
CA VAL A 74 -8.61 -4.37 4.59
C VAL A 74 -7.69 -5.14 3.64
N ILE A 75 -6.53 -5.61 4.12
CA ILE A 75 -5.57 -6.34 3.31
C ILE A 75 -6.09 -7.70 2.87
N ASP A 76 -6.79 -8.42 3.75
CA ASP A 76 -7.40 -9.71 3.42
C ASP A 76 -8.40 -9.53 2.26
N HIS A 77 -9.27 -8.51 2.32
CA HIS A 77 -10.19 -8.19 1.22
C HIS A 77 -9.46 -7.79 -0.07
N CYS A 78 -8.42 -6.97 0.03
CA CYS A 78 -7.66 -6.55 -1.14
C CYS A 78 -6.85 -7.67 -1.78
N GLY A 79 -6.38 -8.63 -1.00
CA GLY A 79 -5.74 -9.84 -1.54
C GLY A 79 -6.67 -10.67 -2.42
N ASP A 80 -7.97 -10.60 -2.19
CA ASP A 80 -9.00 -11.31 -2.96
C ASP A 80 -9.50 -10.48 -4.17
N ASP A 81 -9.69 -9.17 -4.00
CA ASP A 81 -10.23 -8.26 -5.03
C ASP A 81 -9.22 -7.93 -6.14
N ILE A 82 -7.92 -7.89 -5.81
CA ILE A 82 -6.88 -7.47 -6.75
C ILE A 82 -6.52 -8.63 -7.68
N PRO A 83 -6.39 -8.39 -9.01
CA PRO A 83 -5.95 -9.42 -9.94
C PRO A 83 -4.63 -10.06 -9.50
N LYS A 84 -4.57 -11.39 -9.56
CA LYS A 84 -3.35 -12.16 -9.18
C LYS A 84 -2.11 -11.74 -9.96
N LYS A 85 -2.29 -11.23 -11.18
CA LYS A 85 -1.22 -10.70 -12.02
C LYS A 85 -1.71 -9.49 -12.81
N MET A 86 -0.89 -8.45 -12.85
CA MET A 86 -1.09 -7.26 -13.68
C MET A 86 0.26 -6.80 -14.25
N ASP A 87 0.36 -6.67 -15.56
CA ASP A 87 1.64 -6.35 -16.23
C ASP A 87 2.06 -4.90 -16.02
N ASP A 88 1.10 -3.97 -15.91
CA ASP A 88 1.38 -2.58 -15.52
C ASP A 88 1.44 -2.47 -13.99
N GLU A 89 2.65 -2.54 -13.44
CA GLU A 89 2.89 -2.44 -12.00
C GLU A 89 2.51 -1.08 -11.41
N CYS A 90 2.48 0.00 -12.21
CA CYS A 90 2.01 1.30 -11.77
C CYS A 90 0.49 1.29 -11.56
N GLU A 91 -0.25 0.73 -12.50
CA GLU A 91 -1.70 0.53 -12.35
C GLU A 91 -2.02 -0.50 -11.26
N LEU A 92 -1.18 -1.51 -11.05
CA LEU A 92 -1.30 -2.44 -9.92
C LEU A 92 -1.21 -1.71 -8.57
N ALA A 93 -0.23 -0.81 -8.42
CA ALA A 93 -0.11 0.00 -7.22
C ALA A 93 -1.34 0.90 -7.00
N ALA A 94 -1.88 1.47 -8.08
CA ALA A 94 -3.13 2.24 -8.01
C ALA A 94 -4.32 1.37 -7.58
N ALA A 95 -4.43 0.15 -8.11
CA ALA A 95 -5.47 -0.81 -7.74
C ALA A 95 -5.36 -1.21 -6.26
N ILE A 96 -4.15 -1.45 -5.76
CA ILE A 96 -3.90 -1.72 -4.33
C ILE A 96 -4.38 -0.56 -3.47
N MET A 97 -3.99 0.67 -3.80
CA MET A 97 -4.37 1.86 -3.03
C MET A 97 -5.88 2.14 -3.10
N GLY A 98 -6.49 1.99 -4.28
CA GLY A 98 -7.93 2.15 -4.46
C GLY A 98 -8.74 1.12 -3.68
N CYS A 99 -8.26 -0.13 -3.63
CA CYS A 99 -8.85 -1.16 -2.80
C CYS A 99 -8.74 -0.83 -1.31
N HIS A 100 -7.55 -0.40 -0.86
CA HIS A 100 -7.33 -0.04 0.54
C HIS A 100 -8.29 1.07 0.96
N GLU A 101 -8.43 2.13 0.17
CA GLU A 101 -9.31 3.26 0.47
C GLU A 101 -10.80 2.87 0.44
N LYS A 102 -11.22 2.00 -0.49
CA LYS A 102 -12.58 1.42 -0.52
C LYS A 102 -12.89 0.72 0.81
N TYR A 103 -12.06 -0.25 1.20
CA TYR A 103 -12.32 -1.05 2.39
C TYR A 103 -12.05 -0.31 3.70
N GLU A 104 -11.09 0.61 3.74
CA GLU A 104 -10.87 1.48 4.90
C GLU A 104 -12.13 2.30 5.20
N ARG A 105 -12.77 2.89 4.17
CA ARG A 105 -14.05 3.58 4.33
C ARG A 105 -15.17 2.65 4.76
N GLU A 106 -15.32 1.50 4.11
CA GLU A 106 -16.39 0.54 4.43
C GLU A 106 -16.26 0.05 5.87
N VAL A 107 -15.05 -0.26 6.32
CA VAL A 107 -14.81 -0.70 7.69
C VAL A 107 -15.04 0.44 8.68
N ILE A 108 -14.57 1.67 8.43
CA ILE A 108 -14.88 2.83 9.29
C ILE A 108 -16.40 3.03 9.43
N THR A 109 -17.16 2.91 8.34
CA THR A 109 -18.62 3.04 8.39
C THR A 109 -19.33 1.91 9.15
N LEU A 110 -18.70 0.75 9.32
CA LEU A 110 -19.24 -0.36 10.13
C LEU A 110 -18.95 -0.21 11.64
N PHE A 111 -17.98 0.64 11.99
CA PHE A 111 -17.55 0.89 13.37
C PHE A 111 -17.94 2.29 13.90
N CYS A 112 -18.58 3.14 13.08
CA CYS A 112 -19.21 4.41 13.47
C CYS A 112 -20.71 4.24 13.70
#